data_AF-A0A178ZIZ7-F1
#
_entry.id   AF-A0A178ZIZ7-F1
#
_cell.length_a   1.000
_cell.length_b   1.000
_cell.length_c   1.000
_cell.angle_alpha   90.00
_cell.angle_beta   90.00
_cell.angle_gamma   90.00
#
_symmetry.space_group_name_H-M   'P 1'
#
loop_
_entity.id
_entity.type
_entity.pdbx_description
1 polymer ?
#
loop_
_entity_poly.entity_id
_entity_poly.type
_entity_poly.pdbx_seq_one_letter_code
_entity_poly.pdbx_strand_id
1 'polypeptide(L)'
;MYVGPRRILLRLTLYPSGLRSQLTYRPWSCTSRLAAKRSRPPTYAKPATPKTPGAALETATKSEQKLGNNGSYYISPDLASALHGLGFSSIPDVVKVLRRLCQDLKKLPPASALVSATTQHRFVQLSEEVLGSAEVALMRDPQILRKAFHSLGKNAFHTQNRKGDEGCDALRMAFFAGEIDAGVDAAAAEIALGSALGRQEARLSPRVAEFIKTKAFEGSDWLAMLLYLDEMTRKPGSEATARKNYELAKDLVGMVEPSKLLRRQNSSLLQHPKLPWRILHDAAKNYLSYLGEGAVHDQVRSDLEDAIRDGLFKYSDLSAAPFALRQPGVIKKHSKEWVELATQSASAGDPDSSLQLAFYHLRKDGWRPAEPNRKPRDWTGIEWLAVSAALSAPETDSMAARYLGLAHLLREHRYVDEGTSWIDFAKENMGEAGLDPDNTWHHYFSEFQQAWEGTDESLKKYEKSSEEFLGQLE
;
A
#
# COMPACT_ATOMS: atom_id res chain seq x y z
N MET A 1 27.78 7.92 -43.07
CA MET A 1 26.31 8.10 -43.07
C MET A 1 25.78 7.53 -41.76
N TYR A 2 25.26 8.39 -40.90
CA TYR A 2 24.62 8.09 -39.62
C TYR A 2 23.15 7.73 -39.85
N VAL A 3 22.62 6.73 -39.14
CA VAL A 3 21.17 6.57 -38.92
C VAL A 3 20.95 6.20 -37.45
N GLY A 4 20.26 7.09 -36.73
CA GLY A 4 20.09 7.05 -35.27
C GLY A 4 18.91 6.21 -34.75
N PRO A 5 18.65 6.26 -33.43
CA PRO A 5 17.68 5.42 -32.75
C PRO A 5 16.24 5.93 -32.93
N ARG A 6 15.33 5.04 -33.32
CA ARG A 6 13.88 5.30 -33.38
C ARG A 6 13.29 5.31 -31.97
N ARG A 7 12.82 6.47 -31.52
CA ARG A 7 11.89 6.63 -30.39
C ARG A 7 10.52 6.08 -30.80
N ILE A 8 10.02 5.08 -30.07
CA ILE A 8 8.61 4.67 -30.13
C ILE A 8 7.89 5.38 -28.98
N LEU A 9 7.03 6.33 -29.35
CA LEU A 9 6.06 7.00 -28.48
C LEU A 9 4.87 6.06 -28.28
N LEU A 10 4.77 5.41 -27.11
CA LEU A 10 3.56 4.71 -26.69
C LEU A 10 2.64 5.70 -25.96
N ARG A 11 1.59 6.15 -26.66
CA ARG A 11 0.42 6.78 -26.04
C ARG A 11 -0.32 5.71 -25.22
N LEU A 12 -0.18 5.75 -23.90
CA LEU A 12 -1.02 5.01 -22.97
C LEU A 12 -2.26 5.85 -22.65
N THR A 13 -3.36 5.59 -23.35
CA THR A 13 -4.71 5.91 -22.86
C THR A 13 -5.14 4.80 -21.91
N LEU A 14 -4.82 4.96 -20.62
CA LEU A 14 -5.31 4.07 -19.55
C LEU A 14 -6.60 4.64 -18.98
N TYR A 15 -7.70 3.92 -19.17
CA TYR A 15 -8.95 4.11 -18.43
C TYR A 15 -8.76 3.73 -16.95
N PRO A 16 -9.58 4.30 -16.04
CA PRO A 16 -9.23 4.50 -14.64
C PRO A 16 -9.38 3.25 -13.76
N SER A 17 -8.62 3.29 -12.66
CA SER A 17 -8.48 2.36 -11.54
C SER A 17 -9.74 2.21 -10.66
N GLY A 18 -10.90 2.03 -11.28
CA GLY A 18 -12.20 2.02 -10.62
C GLY A 18 -12.80 0.64 -10.30
N LEU A 19 -12.04 -0.44 -10.20
CA LEU A 19 -12.57 -1.80 -9.93
C LEU A 19 -11.68 -2.67 -8.99
N ARG A 20 -11.01 -2.07 -8.00
CA ARG A 20 -10.21 -2.84 -7.00
C ARG A 20 -10.81 -2.94 -5.60
N SER A 21 -12.05 -2.50 -5.37
CA SER A 21 -12.66 -2.60 -4.02
C SER A 21 -14.08 -3.19 -3.99
N GLN A 22 -14.42 -4.08 -4.92
CA GLN A 22 -15.61 -4.92 -4.79
C GLN A 22 -15.23 -6.37 -5.04
N LEU A 23 -15.34 -7.16 -3.98
CA LEU A 23 -15.41 -8.63 -4.00
C LEU A 23 -14.17 -9.34 -4.56
N THR A 24 -13.19 -9.61 -3.69
CA THR A 24 -12.49 -10.91 -3.73
C THR A 24 -13.42 -12.01 -3.19
N TYR A 25 -14.61 -12.12 -3.76
CA TYR A 25 -15.22 -13.42 -3.98
C TYR A 25 -14.98 -13.70 -5.46
N ARG A 26 -13.77 -14.17 -5.79
CA ARG A 26 -13.53 -14.75 -7.11
C ARG A 26 -13.78 -16.26 -7.06
N PRO A 27 -14.47 -16.79 -8.07
CA PRO A 27 -15.01 -18.14 -8.08
C PRO A 27 -13.85 -19.12 -8.25
N TRP A 28 -13.66 -20.00 -7.28
CA TRP A 28 -12.89 -21.21 -7.50
C TRP A 28 -13.81 -22.20 -8.23
N SER A 29 -13.57 -22.45 -9.52
CA SER A 29 -14.29 -23.45 -10.32
C SER A 29 -13.30 -24.20 -11.21
N CYS A 30 -13.30 -25.52 -11.40
CA CYS A 30 -14.17 -26.58 -10.89
C CYS A 30 -13.52 -27.97 -11.15
N THR A 31 -13.55 -28.89 -10.18
CA THR A 31 -13.84 -30.31 -10.48
C THR A 31 -14.77 -30.88 -9.41
N SER A 32 -15.74 -31.70 -9.84
CA SER A 32 -16.84 -32.21 -9.01
C SER A 32 -16.42 -33.20 -7.92
N ARG A 33 -15.22 -33.80 -8.01
CA ARG A 33 -14.73 -34.79 -7.04
C ARG A 33 -14.19 -34.21 -5.74
N LEU A 34 -13.77 -32.94 -5.71
CA LEU A 34 -13.26 -32.28 -4.49
C LEU A 34 -14.34 -31.62 -3.63
N ALA A 35 -15.54 -31.38 -4.18
CA ALA A 35 -16.67 -30.81 -3.44
C ALA A 35 -17.15 -31.72 -2.28
N ALA A 36 -17.10 -33.04 -2.45
CA ALA A 36 -17.58 -33.99 -1.45
C ALA A 36 -16.71 -34.09 -0.18
N LYS A 37 -15.44 -33.64 -0.23
CA LYS A 37 -14.54 -33.64 0.94
C LYS A 37 -14.60 -32.33 1.75
N ARG A 38 -15.18 -31.26 1.21
CA ARG A 38 -15.27 -29.92 1.85
C ARG A 38 -16.54 -29.69 2.68
N SER A 39 -17.53 -30.57 2.61
CA SER A 39 -18.71 -30.51 3.49
C SER A 39 -18.42 -30.91 4.94
N ARG A 40 -17.18 -31.32 5.26
CA ARG A 40 -16.72 -31.43 6.64
C ARG A 40 -16.15 -30.08 7.09
N PRO A 41 -16.87 -29.31 7.94
CA PRO A 41 -16.25 -28.19 8.61
C PRO A 41 -15.02 -28.69 9.40
N PRO A 42 -13.90 -27.96 9.41
CA PRO A 42 -12.78 -28.27 10.28
C PRO A 42 -13.27 -28.28 11.73
N THR A 43 -12.92 -29.33 12.48
CA THR A 43 -13.47 -29.69 13.81
C THR A 43 -13.37 -28.60 14.89
N TYR A 44 -12.70 -27.46 14.62
CA TYR A 44 -12.48 -26.39 15.59
C TYR A 44 -12.96 -24.98 15.15
N ALA A 45 -13.62 -24.83 14.00
CA ALA A 45 -14.16 -23.54 13.57
C ALA A 45 -15.62 -23.37 14.01
N LYS A 46 -15.87 -22.69 15.13
CA LYS A 46 -17.22 -22.19 15.47
C LYS A 46 -17.42 -20.81 14.81
N PRO A 47 -18.42 -20.62 13.93
CA PRO A 47 -18.73 -19.31 13.35
C PRO A 47 -19.39 -18.40 14.39
N ALA A 48 -18.89 -17.17 14.50
CA ALA A 48 -19.54 -16.11 15.27
C ALA A 48 -20.62 -15.44 14.41
N THR A 49 -21.89 -15.57 14.81
CA THR A 49 -23.01 -14.86 14.19
C THR A 49 -23.18 -13.47 14.81
N PRO A 50 -23.05 -12.38 14.05
CA PRO A 50 -23.55 -11.09 14.49
C PRO A 50 -25.08 -11.08 14.38
N LYS A 51 -25.75 -10.73 15.48
CA LYS A 51 -27.18 -10.42 15.51
C LYS A 51 -27.35 -8.96 15.06
N THR A 52 -28.07 -8.75 13.97
CA THR A 52 -28.70 -7.45 13.70
C THR A 52 -30.16 -7.68 13.31
N PRO A 53 -31.14 -7.12 14.04
CA PRO A 53 -32.48 -6.91 13.51
C PRO A 53 -32.49 -5.65 12.64
N GLY A 54 -33.20 -5.71 11.51
CA GLY A 54 -33.29 -4.63 10.54
C GLY A 54 -34.29 -3.53 10.89
N ALA A 55 -34.32 -2.51 10.04
CA ALA A 55 -35.51 -1.71 9.75
C ALA A 55 -35.35 -1.05 8.37
N ALA A 56 -36.39 -1.18 7.56
CA ALA A 56 -36.56 -0.64 6.22
C ALA A 56 -37.02 0.83 6.24
N LEU A 57 -36.92 1.52 5.09
CA LEU A 57 -37.88 2.49 4.51
C LEU A 57 -37.16 3.19 3.33
N GLU A 58 -37.44 2.81 2.09
CA GLU A 58 -38.51 3.30 1.21
C GLU A 58 -38.18 4.58 0.43
N THR A 59 -38.58 4.54 -0.83
CA THR A 59 -38.42 5.46 -1.95
C THR A 59 -39.25 6.74 -1.84
N ALA A 60 -38.73 7.86 -2.35
CA ALA A 60 -39.57 8.95 -2.87
C ALA A 60 -38.91 9.64 -4.07
N THR A 61 -39.70 9.78 -5.13
CA THR A 61 -39.39 10.34 -6.45
C THR A 61 -39.60 11.86 -6.55
N LYS A 62 -38.81 12.45 -7.46
CA LYS A 62 -39.08 13.58 -8.39
C LYS A 62 -38.71 15.04 -8.01
N SER A 63 -37.92 15.58 -8.96
CA SER A 63 -37.95 16.93 -9.56
C SER A 63 -37.20 18.06 -8.85
N GLU A 64 -36.05 18.45 -9.39
CA GLU A 64 -35.85 19.82 -9.91
C GLU A 64 -34.64 19.89 -10.87
N GLN A 65 -34.77 20.76 -11.88
CA GLN A 65 -33.92 20.85 -13.07
C GLN A 65 -32.68 21.74 -12.86
N LYS A 66 -31.57 21.30 -13.47
CA LYS A 66 -30.40 22.06 -13.96
C LYS A 66 -29.43 22.68 -12.94
N LEU A 67 -28.53 21.83 -12.42
CA LEU A 67 -27.09 22.11 -12.41
C LEU A 67 -26.38 20.85 -12.93
N GLY A 68 -25.42 21.00 -13.84
CA GLY A 68 -24.73 19.89 -14.49
C GLY A 68 -24.21 18.84 -13.50
N ASN A 69 -24.30 17.56 -13.88
CA ASN A 69 -23.94 16.34 -13.13
C ASN A 69 -22.68 16.45 -12.24
N ASN A 70 -22.79 17.11 -11.09
CA ASN A 70 -21.87 16.95 -9.98
C ASN A 70 -22.40 15.78 -9.16
N GLY A 71 -21.93 14.57 -9.49
CA GLY A 71 -22.34 13.34 -8.78
C GLY A 71 -22.28 13.49 -7.26
N SER A 72 -23.07 12.66 -6.55
CA SER A 72 -23.26 12.71 -5.10
C SER A 72 -21.96 13.00 -4.35
N TYR A 73 -21.97 14.03 -3.51
CA TYR A 73 -20.83 14.43 -2.69
C TYR A 73 -21.25 14.41 -1.23
N TYR A 74 -20.56 13.58 -0.45
CA TYR A 74 -20.79 13.47 0.97
C TYR A 74 -20.21 14.69 1.68
N ILE A 75 -21.02 15.34 2.52
CA ILE A 75 -20.60 16.45 3.38
C ILE A 75 -20.42 15.86 4.77
N SER A 76 -19.17 15.73 5.23
CA SER A 76 -18.91 15.25 6.58
C SER A 76 -19.42 16.25 7.64
N PRO A 77 -19.72 15.77 8.87
CA PRO A 77 -20.01 16.64 9.99
C PRO A 77 -18.91 17.69 10.24
N ASP A 78 -17.64 17.31 10.03
CA ASP A 78 -16.50 18.21 10.19
C ASP A 78 -16.52 19.34 9.15
N LEU A 79 -16.83 19.04 7.89
CA LEU A 79 -16.97 20.04 6.84
C LEU A 79 -18.15 20.98 7.13
N ALA A 80 -19.29 20.42 7.51
CA ALA A 80 -20.47 21.22 7.85
C ALA A 80 -20.20 22.14 9.04
N SER A 81 -19.59 21.63 10.10
CA SER A 81 -19.22 22.41 11.28
C SER A 81 -18.18 23.49 10.96
N ALA A 82 -17.17 23.18 10.15
CA ALA A 82 -16.15 24.15 9.76
C ALA A 82 -16.76 25.31 8.95
N LEU A 83 -17.61 24.99 7.96
CA LEU A 83 -18.28 26.00 7.15
C LEU A 83 -19.29 26.83 7.96
N HIS A 84 -20.03 26.22 8.88
CA HIS A 84 -20.87 26.97 9.82
C HIS A 84 -20.03 27.90 10.72
N GLY A 85 -18.88 27.44 11.21
CA GLY A 85 -17.96 28.26 12.01
C GLY A 85 -17.36 29.45 11.23
N LEU A 86 -17.35 29.39 9.90
CA LEU A 86 -16.97 30.49 9.02
C LEU A 86 -18.12 31.45 8.68
N GLY A 87 -19.33 31.18 9.18
CA GLY A 87 -20.52 32.02 9.00
C GLY A 87 -21.47 31.60 7.86
N PHE A 88 -21.20 30.48 7.19
CA PHE A 88 -22.10 29.95 6.16
C PHE A 88 -23.35 29.30 6.76
N SER A 89 -24.48 29.43 6.09
CA SER A 89 -25.77 28.86 6.52
C SER A 89 -26.31 27.83 5.51
N SER A 90 -26.09 28.04 4.21
CA SER A 90 -26.51 27.15 3.13
C SER A 90 -25.43 26.12 2.76
N ILE A 91 -25.02 25.28 3.73
CA ILE A 91 -23.88 24.36 3.58
C ILE A 91 -23.89 23.54 2.27
N PRO A 92 -25.01 22.92 1.83
CA PRO A 92 -25.01 22.16 0.59
C PRO A 92 -24.69 23.00 -0.65
N ASP A 93 -25.15 24.24 -0.68
CA ASP A 93 -25.00 25.14 -1.82
C ASP A 93 -23.61 25.80 -1.82
N VAL A 94 -23.10 26.17 -0.65
CA VAL A 94 -21.71 26.62 -0.47
C VAL A 94 -20.73 25.54 -0.93
N VAL A 95 -20.95 24.28 -0.57
CA VAL A 95 -20.12 23.16 -1.03
C VAL A 95 -20.20 23.01 -2.55
N LYS A 96 -21.38 23.14 -3.18
CA LYS A 96 -21.50 23.10 -4.64
C LYS A 96 -20.68 24.21 -5.30
N VAL A 97 -20.76 25.44 -4.79
CA VAL A 97 -20.00 26.58 -5.32
C VAL A 97 -18.50 26.37 -5.15
N LEU A 98 -18.04 26.00 -3.95
CA LEU A 98 -16.63 25.75 -3.66
C LEU A 98 -16.03 24.69 -4.59
N ARG A 99 -16.75 23.58 -4.82
CA ARG A 99 -16.30 22.52 -5.74
C ARG A 99 -16.21 23.01 -7.18
N ARG A 100 -17.18 23.80 -7.64
CA ARG A 100 -17.18 24.38 -8.99
C ARG A 100 -16.04 25.39 -9.16
N LEU A 101 -15.83 26.26 -8.16
CA LEU A 101 -14.67 27.15 -8.12
C LEU A 101 -13.36 26.36 -8.17
N CYS A 102 -13.22 25.29 -7.38
CA CYS A 102 -12.02 24.45 -7.42
C CYS A 102 -11.76 23.86 -8.82
N GLN A 103 -12.80 23.39 -9.51
CA GLN A 103 -12.69 22.85 -10.88
C GLN A 103 -12.30 23.89 -11.93
N ASP A 104 -12.70 25.15 -11.76
CA ASP A 104 -12.33 26.22 -12.69
C ASP A 104 -10.98 26.84 -12.34
N LEU A 105 -10.66 26.96 -11.06
CA LEU A 105 -9.41 27.53 -10.55
C LEU A 105 -8.20 26.62 -10.75
N LYS A 106 -8.38 25.29 -10.85
CA LYS A 106 -7.26 24.37 -11.14
C LYS A 106 -6.57 24.63 -12.49
N LYS A 107 -7.22 25.37 -13.39
CA LYS A 107 -6.66 25.81 -14.67
C LYS A 107 -5.68 26.97 -14.51
N LEU A 108 -5.67 27.62 -13.34
CA LEU A 108 -4.77 28.71 -12.98
C LEU A 108 -3.61 28.19 -12.12
N PRO A 109 -2.48 28.91 -12.09
CA PRO A 109 -1.43 28.65 -11.10
C PRO A 109 -2.03 28.69 -9.68
N PRO A 110 -1.79 27.68 -8.82
CA PRO A 110 -2.50 27.62 -7.53
C PRO A 110 -2.17 28.81 -6.61
N ALA A 111 -1.04 29.49 -6.83
CA ALA A 111 -0.62 30.66 -6.06
C ALA A 111 -1.45 31.93 -6.35
N SER A 112 -2.13 32.00 -7.50
CA SER A 112 -3.02 33.10 -7.86
C SER A 112 -4.49 32.69 -7.90
N ALA A 113 -4.81 31.42 -7.64
CA ALA A 113 -6.15 30.85 -7.76
C ALA A 113 -7.16 31.55 -6.84
N LEU A 114 -6.92 31.57 -5.52
CA LEU A 114 -7.88 32.15 -4.58
C LEU A 114 -7.93 33.68 -4.66
N VAL A 115 -6.82 34.34 -5.00
CA VAL A 115 -6.82 35.78 -5.30
C VAL A 115 -7.67 36.07 -6.54
N SER A 116 -7.58 35.24 -7.57
CA SER A 116 -8.42 35.37 -8.77
C SER A 116 -9.89 35.12 -8.44
N ALA A 117 -10.19 34.17 -7.56
CA ALA A 117 -11.55 33.84 -7.13
C ALA A 117 -12.27 35.02 -6.47
N THR A 118 -11.55 35.83 -5.70
CA THR A 118 -12.13 37.00 -4.99
C THR A 118 -12.13 38.29 -5.82
N THR A 119 -11.34 38.35 -6.90
CA THR A 119 -11.16 39.59 -7.69
C THR A 119 -11.76 39.54 -9.10
N GLN A 120 -11.82 38.37 -9.74
CA GLN A 120 -12.34 38.25 -11.10
C GLN A 120 -13.86 38.09 -11.11
N HIS A 121 -14.52 38.95 -11.89
CA HIS A 121 -15.99 39.01 -11.95
C HIS A 121 -16.64 37.66 -12.29
N ARG A 122 -16.03 36.84 -13.16
CA ARG A 122 -16.56 35.52 -13.52
C ARG A 122 -16.74 34.56 -12.33
N PHE A 123 -15.86 34.62 -11.33
CA PHE A 123 -15.90 33.74 -10.16
C PHE A 123 -16.84 34.27 -9.08
N VAL A 124 -16.96 35.60 -9.02
CA VAL A 124 -17.94 36.28 -8.19
C VAL A 124 -19.35 35.96 -8.68
N GLN A 125 -19.61 36.04 -9.99
CA GLN A 125 -20.90 35.69 -10.60
C GLN A 125 -21.32 34.25 -10.27
N LEU A 126 -20.38 33.29 -10.32
CA LEU A 126 -20.63 31.89 -9.94
C LEU A 126 -21.14 31.73 -8.50
N SER A 127 -20.73 32.62 -7.59
CA SER A 127 -21.20 32.61 -6.20
C SER A 127 -22.56 33.27 -6.08
N GLU A 128 -22.79 34.37 -6.80
CA GLU A 128 -24.06 35.13 -6.83
C GLU A 128 -25.22 34.35 -7.45
N GLU A 129 -24.94 33.45 -8.40
CA GLU A 129 -25.95 32.59 -9.03
C GLU A 129 -26.62 31.62 -8.05
N VAL A 130 -25.95 31.29 -6.94
CA VAL A 130 -26.34 30.18 -6.05
C VAL A 130 -26.53 30.62 -4.60
N LEU A 131 -25.74 31.58 -4.12
CA LEU A 131 -25.68 31.97 -2.71
C LEU A 131 -26.39 33.29 -2.44
N GLY A 132 -26.88 33.46 -1.21
CA GLY A 132 -27.41 34.75 -0.75
C GLY A 132 -26.31 35.82 -0.60
N SER A 133 -26.71 37.10 -0.62
CA SER A 133 -25.77 38.24 -0.58
C SER A 133 -24.78 38.20 0.60
N ALA A 134 -25.22 37.73 1.76
CA ALA A 134 -24.35 37.56 2.93
C ALA A 134 -23.26 36.50 2.72
N GLU A 135 -23.61 35.36 2.12
CA GLU A 135 -22.66 34.27 1.86
C GLU A 135 -21.72 34.59 0.69
N VAL A 136 -22.20 35.32 -0.31
CA VAL A 136 -21.34 35.88 -1.38
C VAL A 136 -20.27 36.79 -0.78
N ALA A 137 -20.62 37.62 0.21
CA ALA A 137 -19.64 38.47 0.89
C ALA A 137 -18.56 37.64 1.59
N LEU A 138 -18.93 36.52 2.24
CA LEU A 138 -17.98 35.59 2.84
C LEU A 138 -17.08 34.92 1.79
N MET A 139 -17.63 34.54 0.63
CA MET A 139 -16.87 33.94 -0.48
C MET A 139 -15.89 34.92 -1.14
N ARG A 140 -16.12 36.23 -0.99
CA ARG A 140 -15.21 37.29 -1.46
C ARG A 140 -14.09 37.60 -0.47
N ASP A 141 -14.19 37.16 0.78
CA ASP A 141 -13.13 37.33 1.77
C ASP A 141 -12.03 36.26 1.57
N PRO A 142 -10.79 36.66 1.21
CA PRO A 142 -9.70 35.72 1.00
C PRO A 142 -9.35 34.88 2.25
N GLN A 143 -9.54 35.43 3.46
CA GLN A 143 -9.25 34.73 4.73
C GLN A 143 -10.27 33.63 5.02
N ILE A 144 -11.53 33.86 4.67
CA ILE A 144 -12.59 32.87 4.81
C ILE A 144 -12.47 31.83 3.70
N LEU A 145 -12.24 32.28 2.46
CA LEU A 145 -12.18 31.41 1.29
C LEU A 145 -11.06 30.38 1.42
N ARG A 146 -9.86 30.76 1.89
CA ARG A 146 -8.76 29.79 2.08
C ARG A 146 -9.08 28.71 3.11
N LYS A 147 -9.78 29.05 4.21
CA LYS A 147 -10.21 28.09 5.24
C LYS A 147 -11.33 27.18 4.75
N ALA A 148 -12.25 27.73 3.95
CA ALA A 148 -13.29 26.96 3.29
C ALA A 148 -12.70 25.94 2.30
N PHE A 149 -11.70 26.34 1.51
CA PHE A 149 -10.96 25.45 0.62
C PHE A 149 -10.14 24.39 1.37
N HIS A 150 -9.50 24.74 2.50
CA HIS A 150 -8.82 23.78 3.36
C HIS A 150 -9.77 22.68 3.85
N SER A 151 -10.94 23.09 4.35
CA SER A 151 -11.98 22.17 4.85
C SER A 151 -12.56 21.29 3.72
N LEU A 152 -12.83 21.89 2.55
CA LEU A 152 -13.26 21.15 1.36
C LEU A 152 -12.23 20.10 0.95
N GLY A 153 -10.96 20.49 0.95
CA GLY A 153 -9.83 19.63 0.63
C GLY A 153 -9.78 18.39 1.51
N LYS A 154 -9.86 18.56 2.84
CA LYS A 154 -9.95 17.44 3.80
C LYS A 154 -11.13 16.51 3.51
N ASN A 155 -12.32 17.08 3.29
CA ASN A 155 -13.53 16.29 3.04
C ASN A 155 -13.48 15.50 1.72
N ALA A 156 -12.74 15.97 0.71
CA ALA A 156 -12.57 15.23 -0.54
C ALA A 156 -11.82 13.89 -0.36
N PHE A 157 -10.98 13.77 0.68
CA PHE A 157 -10.28 12.53 1.06
C PHE A 157 -11.08 11.64 2.03
N HIS A 158 -12.31 12.02 2.36
CA HIS A 158 -13.23 11.14 3.09
C HIS A 158 -13.53 9.88 2.26
N THR A 159 -13.67 8.73 2.93
CA THR A 159 -13.85 7.40 2.31
C THR A 159 -15.04 7.30 1.35
N GLN A 160 -16.07 8.12 1.59
CA GLN A 160 -17.29 8.20 0.77
C GLN A 160 -17.13 9.09 -0.47
N ASN A 161 -16.17 10.02 -0.49
CA ASN A 161 -15.98 10.93 -1.62
C ASN A 161 -14.95 10.40 -2.62
N ARG A 162 -13.79 9.92 -2.13
CA ARG A 162 -12.68 9.41 -2.97
C ARG A 162 -12.28 10.38 -4.10
N LYS A 163 -12.36 11.69 -3.88
CA LYS A 163 -12.03 12.73 -4.89
C LYS A 163 -10.64 13.30 -4.65
N GLY A 164 -9.63 12.43 -4.68
CA GLY A 164 -8.26 12.76 -4.28
C GLY A 164 -7.64 13.95 -5.04
N ASP A 165 -7.79 13.99 -6.36
CA ASP A 165 -7.23 15.10 -7.18
C ASP A 165 -7.88 16.45 -6.84
N GLU A 166 -9.22 16.48 -6.75
CA GLU A 166 -9.99 17.69 -6.38
C GLU A 166 -9.60 18.16 -4.97
N GLY A 167 -9.41 17.22 -4.04
CA GLY A 167 -8.96 17.51 -2.68
C GLY A 167 -7.55 18.09 -2.64
N CYS A 168 -6.61 17.49 -3.37
CA CYS A 168 -5.23 17.94 -3.44
C CYS A 168 -5.11 19.36 -4.01
N ASP A 169 -5.85 19.64 -5.08
CA ASP A 169 -5.92 20.98 -5.67
C ASP A 169 -6.47 22.01 -4.67
N ALA A 170 -7.54 21.68 -3.95
CA ALA A 170 -8.12 22.57 -2.94
C ALA A 170 -7.15 22.87 -1.79
N LEU A 171 -6.42 21.86 -1.30
CA LEU A 171 -5.41 22.01 -0.24
C LEU A 171 -4.24 22.88 -0.71
N ARG A 172 -3.74 22.67 -1.94
CA ARG A 172 -2.68 23.50 -2.53
C ARG A 172 -3.10 24.96 -2.68
N MET A 173 -4.32 25.21 -3.15
CA MET A 173 -4.86 26.56 -3.29
C MET A 173 -4.99 27.26 -1.94
N ALA A 174 -5.49 26.55 -0.91
CA ALA A 174 -5.56 27.08 0.45
C ALA A 174 -4.17 27.42 1.01
N PHE A 175 -3.21 26.50 0.85
CA PHE A 175 -1.84 26.69 1.32
C PHE A 175 -1.17 27.90 0.66
N PHE A 176 -1.24 28.02 -0.67
CA PHE A 176 -0.58 29.13 -1.35
C PHE A 176 -1.29 30.48 -1.13
N ALA A 177 -2.54 30.48 -0.67
CA ALA A 177 -3.25 31.66 -0.18
C ALA A 177 -2.93 32.00 1.30
N GLY A 178 -2.02 31.27 1.94
CA GLY A 178 -1.51 31.56 3.28
C GLY A 178 -2.19 30.80 4.41
N GLU A 179 -2.95 29.75 4.13
CA GLU A 179 -3.43 28.83 5.18
C GLU A 179 -2.33 27.82 5.51
N ILE A 180 -1.59 28.05 6.60
CA ILE A 180 -0.36 27.31 6.91
C ILE A 180 -0.66 25.83 7.19
N ASP A 181 -1.74 25.55 7.92
CA ASP A 181 -2.14 24.18 8.28
C ASP A 181 -2.49 23.34 7.03
N ALA A 182 -2.96 23.99 5.96
CA ALA A 182 -3.22 23.32 4.68
C ALA A 182 -1.93 22.84 3.99
N GLY A 183 -0.76 23.37 4.35
CA GLY A 183 0.52 22.95 3.76
C GLY A 183 0.91 21.51 4.12
N VAL A 184 0.67 21.10 5.37
CA VAL A 184 0.93 19.71 5.83
C VAL A 184 -0.07 18.75 5.20
N ASP A 185 -1.35 19.13 5.18
CA ASP A 185 -2.40 18.34 4.53
C ASP A 185 -2.18 18.22 3.01
N ALA A 186 -1.72 19.28 2.35
CA ALA A 186 -1.36 19.24 0.93
C ALA A 186 -0.20 18.28 0.67
N ALA A 187 0.82 18.26 1.53
CA ALA A 187 1.91 17.31 1.40
C ALA A 187 1.45 15.86 1.55
N ALA A 188 0.59 15.58 2.54
CA ALA A 188 -0.01 14.26 2.72
C ALA A 188 -0.83 13.85 1.49
N ALA A 189 -1.63 14.77 0.94
CA ALA A 189 -2.42 14.56 -0.28
C ALA A 189 -1.56 14.21 -1.49
N GLU A 190 -0.48 14.97 -1.71
CA GLU A 190 0.46 14.77 -2.82
C GLU A 190 1.19 13.43 -2.72
N ILE A 191 1.63 13.05 -1.51
CA ILE A 191 2.28 11.76 -1.25
C ILE A 191 1.29 10.61 -1.50
N ALA A 192 0.05 10.71 -1.02
CA ALA A 192 -0.98 9.69 -1.18
C ALA A 192 -1.31 9.47 -2.67
N LEU A 193 -1.52 10.55 -3.44
CA LEU A 193 -1.78 10.47 -4.88
C LEU A 193 -0.57 9.97 -5.68
N GLY A 194 0.64 10.42 -5.33
CA GLY A 194 1.87 9.99 -5.97
C GLY A 194 2.14 8.49 -5.79
N SER A 195 1.78 7.93 -4.62
CA SER A 195 1.89 6.49 -4.33
C SER A 195 0.98 5.64 -5.23
N ALA A 196 -0.27 6.10 -5.44
CA ALA A 196 -1.25 5.39 -6.26
C ALA A 196 -0.88 5.31 -7.76
N LEU A 197 -0.03 6.22 -8.23
CA LEU A 197 0.36 6.34 -9.64
C LEU A 197 1.69 5.64 -9.97
N GLY A 198 2.30 4.94 -9.00
CA GLY A 198 3.58 4.23 -9.22
C GLY A 198 4.72 5.14 -9.69
N ARG A 199 4.62 6.45 -9.46
CA ARG A 199 5.60 7.41 -9.97
C ARG A 199 6.94 7.23 -9.25
N GLN A 200 8.00 7.07 -10.04
CA GLN A 200 9.39 7.13 -9.55
C GLN A 200 9.87 8.58 -9.32
N GLU A 201 9.09 9.58 -9.73
CA GLU A 201 9.39 11.01 -9.57
C GLU A 201 9.11 11.54 -8.15
N ALA A 202 9.58 12.76 -7.85
CA ALA A 202 9.28 13.47 -6.62
C ALA A 202 7.75 13.59 -6.43
N ARG A 203 7.25 13.07 -5.30
CA ARG A 203 5.80 13.08 -5.01
C ARG A 203 5.31 14.46 -4.64
N LEU A 204 6.19 15.28 -4.08
CA LEU A 204 5.92 16.63 -3.60
C LEU A 204 6.29 17.70 -4.62
N SER A 205 5.42 18.69 -4.79
CA SER A 205 5.66 19.92 -5.51
C SER A 205 6.75 20.74 -4.83
N PRO A 206 7.59 21.49 -5.57
CA PRO A 206 8.78 22.13 -5.00
C PRO A 206 8.50 23.03 -3.80
N ARG A 207 7.40 23.79 -3.85
CA ARG A 207 7.02 24.73 -2.78
C ARG A 207 6.51 24.02 -1.53
N VAL A 208 5.76 22.93 -1.69
CA VAL A 208 5.30 22.09 -0.57
C VAL A 208 6.47 21.30 0.02
N ALA A 209 7.38 20.81 -0.82
CA ALA A 209 8.59 20.12 -0.38
C ALA A 209 9.50 21.00 0.50
N GLU A 210 9.76 22.25 0.10
CA GLU A 210 10.57 23.16 0.93
C GLU A 210 9.84 23.54 2.22
N PHE A 211 8.52 23.79 2.16
CA PHE A 211 7.72 24.05 3.36
C PHE A 211 7.79 22.91 4.38
N ILE A 212 7.58 21.67 3.93
CA ILE A 212 7.63 20.48 4.77
C ILE A 212 9.02 20.26 5.34
N LYS A 213 10.07 20.47 4.54
CA LYS A 213 11.46 20.40 5.01
C LYS A 213 11.71 21.42 6.12
N THR A 214 11.35 22.69 5.93
CA THR A 214 11.51 23.73 6.97
C THR A 214 10.74 23.35 8.24
N LYS A 215 9.47 22.96 8.11
CA LYS A 215 8.62 22.54 9.23
C LYS A 215 9.15 21.30 9.97
N ALA A 216 9.70 20.33 9.24
CA ALA A 216 10.31 19.14 9.83
C ALA A 216 11.53 19.50 10.69
N PHE A 217 12.40 20.39 10.21
CA PHE A 217 13.58 20.83 10.96
C PHE A 217 13.27 21.81 12.11
N GLU A 218 12.09 22.42 12.15
CA GLU A 218 11.60 23.14 13.34
C GLU A 218 11.30 22.20 14.52
N GLY A 219 11.09 20.91 14.28
CA GLY A 219 10.92 19.89 15.33
C GLY A 219 9.64 20.02 16.15
N SER A 220 8.65 20.78 15.69
CA SER A 220 7.39 21.05 16.41
C SER A 220 6.16 20.31 15.84
N ASP A 221 6.26 19.81 14.61
CA ASP A 221 5.18 19.11 13.91
C ASP A 221 5.64 17.71 13.50
N TRP A 222 5.19 16.71 14.26
CA TRP A 222 5.55 15.31 14.04
C TRP A 222 5.07 14.80 12.67
N LEU A 223 3.94 15.32 12.15
CA LEU A 223 3.41 14.89 10.86
C LEU A 223 4.26 15.46 9.72
N ALA A 224 4.70 16.71 9.82
CA ALA A 224 5.63 17.29 8.86
C ALA A 224 6.97 16.53 8.84
N MET A 225 7.52 16.18 10.02
CA MET A 225 8.72 15.34 10.13
C MET A 225 8.54 13.97 9.47
N LEU A 226 7.41 13.32 9.74
CA LEU A 226 7.08 12.02 9.17
C LEU A 226 7.00 12.09 7.64
N LEU A 227 6.25 13.05 7.09
CA LEU A 227 6.10 13.22 5.63
C LEU A 227 7.42 13.56 4.95
N TYR A 228 8.25 14.40 5.58
CA TYR A 228 9.60 14.71 5.10
C TYR A 228 10.46 13.45 5.03
N LEU A 229 10.50 12.67 6.11
CA LEU A 229 11.33 11.46 6.19
C LEU A 229 10.82 10.35 5.26
N ASP A 230 9.51 10.17 5.07
CA ASP A 230 8.98 9.22 4.08
C ASP A 230 9.40 9.60 2.64
N GLU A 231 9.46 10.88 2.33
CA GLU A 231 9.92 11.34 1.02
C GLU A 231 11.44 11.19 0.87
N MET A 232 12.21 11.46 1.92
CA MET A 232 13.68 11.38 1.86
C MET A 232 14.22 9.95 1.88
N THR A 233 13.54 9.00 2.52
CA THR A 233 13.94 7.57 2.52
C THR A 233 13.93 6.94 1.13
N ARG A 234 13.26 7.55 0.15
CA ARG A 234 13.23 7.10 -1.26
C ARG A 234 14.31 7.71 -2.14
N LYS A 235 14.95 8.79 -1.71
CA LYS A 235 15.93 9.52 -2.52
C LYS A 235 17.34 9.06 -2.15
N PRO A 236 18.19 8.68 -3.13
CA PRO A 236 19.59 8.44 -2.85
C PRO A 236 20.20 9.76 -2.33
N GLY A 237 20.88 9.67 -1.20
CA GLY A 237 21.46 10.82 -0.50
C GLY A 237 22.97 10.71 -0.36
N SER A 238 23.58 11.73 0.26
CA SER A 238 24.92 11.60 0.82
C SER A 238 24.85 11.01 2.23
N GLU A 239 25.97 10.51 2.74
CA GLU A 239 26.11 10.06 4.14
C GLU A 239 25.63 11.15 5.12
N ALA A 240 25.98 12.41 4.88
CA ALA A 240 25.57 13.54 5.72
C ALA A 240 24.04 13.71 5.76
N THR A 241 23.35 13.47 4.65
CA THR A 241 21.88 13.50 4.59
C THR A 241 21.28 12.29 5.29
N ALA A 242 21.84 11.08 5.08
CA ALA A 242 21.37 9.86 5.74
C ALA A 242 21.50 9.97 7.26
N ARG A 243 22.62 10.49 7.77
CA ARG A 243 22.83 10.77 9.19
C ARG A 243 21.79 11.75 9.74
N LYS A 244 21.57 12.89 9.07
CA LYS A 244 20.58 13.89 9.51
C LYS A 244 19.16 13.32 9.56
N ASN A 245 18.78 12.53 8.56
CA ASN A 245 17.46 11.89 8.53
C ASN A 245 17.30 10.84 9.63
N TYR A 246 18.37 10.10 9.94
CA TYR A 246 18.38 9.14 11.04
C TYR A 246 18.18 9.83 12.40
N GLU A 247 18.92 10.90 12.70
CA GLU A 247 18.72 11.65 13.95
C GLU A 247 17.31 12.25 14.04
N LEU A 248 16.82 12.85 12.95
CA LEU A 248 15.45 13.39 12.91
C LEU A 248 14.38 12.30 13.10
N ALA A 249 14.62 11.08 12.62
CA ALA A 249 13.72 9.95 12.84
C ALA A 249 13.71 9.48 14.29
N LYS A 250 14.83 9.59 15.01
CA LYS A 250 14.88 9.33 16.46
C LYS A 250 14.06 10.35 17.24
N ASP A 251 14.20 11.63 16.90
CA ASP A 251 13.40 12.70 17.50
C ASP A 251 11.90 12.45 17.27
N LEU A 252 11.50 12.07 16.05
CA LEU A 252 10.11 11.75 15.71
C LEU A 252 9.51 10.66 16.59
N VAL A 253 10.27 9.59 16.89
CA VAL A 253 9.81 8.50 17.76
C VAL A 253 9.57 9.01 19.19
N GLY A 254 10.39 9.95 19.67
CA GLY A 254 10.20 10.58 20.97
C GLY A 254 8.97 11.51 21.05
N MET A 255 8.50 12.04 19.92
CA MET A 255 7.38 12.99 19.87
C MET A 255 6.00 12.35 19.82
N VAL A 256 5.89 11.08 19.43
CA VAL A 256 4.60 10.43 19.16
C VAL A 256 4.37 9.26 20.12
N GLU A 257 3.42 9.40 21.03
CA GLU A 257 3.04 8.30 21.91
C GLU A 257 2.44 7.13 21.11
N PRO A 258 2.96 5.89 21.29
CA PRO A 258 2.38 4.71 20.66
C PRO A 258 0.95 4.49 21.17
N SER A 259 -0.04 4.57 20.28
CA SER A 259 -1.43 4.30 20.67
C SER A 259 -2.19 3.53 19.60
N LYS A 260 -3.06 2.60 20.03
CA LYS A 260 -4.03 1.92 19.15
C LYS A 260 -5.02 2.91 18.51
N LEU A 261 -5.13 4.12 19.06
CA LEU A 261 -5.99 5.21 18.59
C LEU A 261 -5.41 5.90 17.36
N LEU A 262 -4.08 6.03 17.24
CA LEU A 262 -3.45 6.57 16.02
C LEU A 262 -3.92 5.80 14.77
N ARG A 263 -4.00 4.47 14.83
CA ARG A 263 -4.52 3.64 13.73
C ARG A 263 -6.01 3.84 13.43
N ARG A 264 -6.83 4.18 14.44
CA ARG A 264 -8.30 4.32 14.32
C ARG A 264 -8.73 5.73 13.93
N GLN A 265 -7.96 6.75 14.33
CA GLN A 265 -8.14 8.14 13.88
C GLN A 265 -7.85 8.28 12.38
N ASN A 266 -7.14 7.32 11.80
CA ASN A 266 -6.73 7.24 10.40
C ASN A 266 -7.82 6.73 9.45
N SER A 267 -8.99 7.35 9.47
CA SER A 267 -10.12 6.95 8.60
C SER A 267 -10.16 7.71 7.28
N SER A 268 -9.43 8.82 7.13
CA SER A 268 -9.30 9.54 5.86
C SER A 268 -8.12 9.04 5.03
N LEU A 269 -8.21 9.15 3.70
CA LEU A 269 -7.11 8.79 2.78
C LEU A 269 -5.82 9.61 3.01
N LEU A 270 -5.91 10.76 3.70
CA LEU A 270 -4.76 11.59 4.10
C LEU A 270 -4.01 11.01 5.30
N GLN A 271 -4.61 10.07 6.03
CA GLN A 271 -4.13 9.56 7.30
C GLN A 271 -3.60 8.13 7.22
N HIS A 272 -3.07 7.69 6.08
CA HIS A 272 -2.22 6.49 6.04
C HIS A 272 -0.71 6.80 5.96
N PRO A 273 -0.14 7.72 6.77
CA PRO A 273 1.30 7.85 6.85
C PRO A 273 1.90 6.57 7.47
N LYS A 274 3.14 6.25 7.07
CA LYS A 274 3.93 5.21 7.75
C LYS A 274 4.03 5.54 9.25
N LEU A 275 3.99 4.53 10.11
CA LEU A 275 4.17 4.77 11.54
C LEU A 275 5.62 5.20 11.87
N PRO A 276 5.85 5.93 12.97
CA PRO A 276 7.18 6.41 13.36
C PRO A 276 8.25 5.32 13.42
N TRP A 277 7.92 4.13 13.97
CA TRP A 277 8.84 2.99 14.03
C TRP A 277 9.36 2.61 12.64
N ARG A 278 8.50 2.69 11.62
CA ARG A 278 8.84 2.32 10.25
C ARG A 278 9.78 3.34 9.63
N ILE A 279 9.55 4.61 9.91
CA ILE A 279 10.41 5.71 9.46
C ILE A 279 11.81 5.58 10.06
N LEU A 280 11.91 5.30 11.37
CA LEU A 280 13.20 5.06 12.04
C LEU A 280 13.92 3.84 11.45
N HIS A 281 13.21 2.73 11.26
CA HIS A 281 13.77 1.54 10.61
C HIS A 281 14.34 1.87 9.21
N ASP A 282 13.56 2.52 8.34
CA ASP A 282 13.97 2.84 6.98
C ASP A 282 15.16 3.83 6.96
N ALA A 283 15.19 4.80 7.87
CA ALA A 283 16.28 5.77 8.02
C ALA A 283 17.57 5.13 8.56
N ALA A 284 17.47 4.28 9.59
CA ALA A 284 18.60 3.54 10.16
C ALA A 284 19.21 2.60 9.13
N LYS A 285 18.37 1.85 8.40
CA LYS A 285 18.82 0.96 7.32
C LYS A 285 19.58 1.73 6.24
N ASN A 286 19.08 2.90 5.85
CA ASN A 286 19.76 3.75 4.86
C ASN A 286 21.12 4.22 5.39
N TYR A 287 21.19 4.72 6.62
CA TYR A 287 22.44 5.22 7.18
C TYR A 287 23.49 4.12 7.38
N LEU A 288 23.08 2.91 7.80
CA LEU A 288 23.98 1.75 7.91
C LEU A 288 24.71 1.43 6.61
N SER A 289 24.12 1.72 5.45
CA SER A 289 24.77 1.44 4.16
C SER A 289 26.04 2.28 3.92
N TYR A 290 26.23 3.37 4.66
CA TYR A 290 27.42 4.23 4.60
C TYR A 290 28.44 3.95 5.71
N LEU A 291 28.09 3.15 6.72
CA LEU A 291 28.91 2.94 7.90
C LEU A 291 29.75 1.66 7.77
N GLY A 292 31.03 1.75 8.11
CA GLY A 292 31.86 0.57 8.40
C GLY A 292 31.58 0.03 9.80
N GLU A 293 32.03 -1.20 10.07
CA GLU A 293 31.92 -1.82 11.40
C GLU A 293 32.57 -0.93 12.48
N GLY A 294 31.89 -0.79 13.62
CA GLY A 294 32.35 0.04 14.73
C GLY A 294 31.19 0.50 15.64
N ALA A 295 31.51 1.25 16.69
CA ALA A 295 30.56 1.62 17.73
C ALA A 295 29.31 2.36 17.21
N VAL A 296 29.47 3.27 16.23
CA VAL A 296 28.33 3.98 15.62
C VAL A 296 27.45 3.03 14.82
N HIS A 297 28.07 2.12 14.06
CA HIS A 297 27.36 1.11 13.30
C HIS A 297 26.58 0.17 14.23
N ASP A 298 27.16 -0.25 15.34
CA ASP A 298 26.50 -1.14 16.31
C ASP A 298 25.32 -0.45 17.00
N GLN A 299 25.45 0.84 17.32
CA GLN A 299 24.34 1.64 17.86
C GLN A 299 23.20 1.76 16.84
N VAL A 300 23.49 2.12 15.58
CA VAL A 300 22.45 2.27 14.55
C VAL A 300 21.79 0.92 14.25
N ARG A 301 22.55 -0.19 14.31
CA ARG A 301 22.02 -1.54 14.20
C ARG A 301 21.06 -1.85 15.36
N SER A 302 21.45 -1.54 16.60
CA SER A 302 20.57 -1.70 17.77
C SER A 302 19.27 -0.89 17.62
N ASP A 303 19.37 0.38 17.22
CA ASP A 303 18.20 1.25 17.04
C ASP A 303 17.26 0.72 15.92
N LEU A 304 17.81 0.12 14.86
CA LEU A 304 17.02 -0.58 13.83
C LEU A 304 16.26 -1.79 14.39
N GLU A 305 16.93 -2.61 15.21
CA GLU A 305 16.31 -3.79 15.84
C GLU A 305 15.22 -3.39 16.83
N ASP A 306 15.47 -2.37 17.64
CA ASP A 306 14.50 -1.84 18.59
C ASP A 306 13.31 -1.18 17.89
N ALA A 307 13.51 -0.51 16.76
CA ALA A 307 12.41 -0.01 15.94
C ALA A 307 11.47 -1.13 15.45
N ILE A 308 12.02 -2.30 15.07
CA ILE A 308 11.23 -3.47 14.67
C ILE A 308 10.42 -4.01 15.86
N ARG A 309 11.07 -4.14 17.04
CA ARG A 309 10.41 -4.58 18.28
C ARG A 309 9.29 -3.61 18.66
N ASP A 310 9.55 -2.30 18.58
CA ASP A 310 8.56 -1.27 18.87
C ASP A 310 7.37 -1.36 17.91
N GLY A 311 7.62 -1.58 16.62
CA GLY A 311 6.58 -1.84 15.63
C GLY A 311 5.64 -2.98 16.05
N LEU A 312 6.20 -4.12 16.44
CA LEU A 312 5.42 -5.27 16.89
C LEU A 312 4.71 -5.06 18.23
N PHE A 313 5.44 -4.63 19.25
CA PHE A 313 4.96 -4.67 20.63
C PHE A 313 4.32 -3.35 21.08
N LYS A 314 4.93 -2.21 20.78
CA LYS A 314 4.40 -0.88 21.17
C LYS A 314 3.29 -0.43 20.23
N TYR A 315 3.48 -0.56 18.92
CA TYR A 315 2.50 -0.12 17.92
C TYR A 315 1.50 -1.22 17.52
N SER A 316 1.74 -2.49 17.89
CA SER A 316 0.90 -3.63 17.47
C SER A 316 0.73 -3.70 15.94
N ASP A 317 1.81 -3.41 15.22
CA ASP A 317 1.83 -3.34 13.77
C ASP A 317 2.32 -4.65 13.14
N LEU A 318 1.38 -5.45 12.62
CA LEU A 318 1.71 -6.70 11.92
C LEU A 318 2.63 -6.50 10.70
N SER A 319 2.72 -5.30 10.12
CA SER A 319 3.68 -5.04 9.04
C SER A 319 5.15 -5.04 9.51
N ALA A 320 5.41 -5.03 10.82
CA ALA A 320 6.73 -5.25 11.39
C ALA A 320 7.14 -6.73 11.42
N ALA A 321 6.18 -7.66 11.31
CA ALA A 321 6.42 -9.10 11.42
C ALA A 321 7.44 -9.64 10.40
N PRO A 322 7.35 -9.32 9.09
CA PRO A 322 8.35 -9.79 8.12
C PRO A 322 9.78 -9.36 8.44
N PHE A 323 9.97 -8.19 9.08
CA PHE A 323 11.27 -7.67 9.47
C PHE A 323 11.80 -8.40 10.72
N ALA A 324 10.94 -8.58 11.71
CA ALA A 324 11.27 -9.29 12.95
C ALA A 324 11.66 -10.75 12.73
N LEU A 325 11.00 -11.42 11.78
CA LEU A 325 11.26 -12.83 11.46
C LEU A 325 12.64 -13.05 10.80
N ARG A 326 13.18 -12.04 10.12
CA ARG A 326 14.49 -12.07 9.45
C ARG A 326 15.64 -11.67 10.37
N GLN A 327 15.37 -10.80 11.35
CA GLN A 327 16.43 -10.18 12.14
C GLN A 327 16.89 -11.10 13.30
N PRO A 328 18.17 -11.51 13.31
CA PRO A 328 18.71 -12.32 14.40
C PRO A 328 18.70 -11.49 15.70
N GLY A 329 17.99 -11.95 16.74
CA GLY A 329 17.94 -11.29 18.04
C GLY A 329 16.63 -10.56 18.37
N VAL A 330 15.70 -10.43 17.42
CA VAL A 330 14.35 -9.88 17.70
C VAL A 330 13.44 -10.97 18.25
N ILE A 331 13.29 -12.09 17.53
CA ILE A 331 12.53 -13.27 17.98
C ILE A 331 13.38 -14.52 17.74
N LYS A 332 13.36 -15.45 18.69
CA LYS A 332 14.10 -16.73 18.56
C LYS A 332 13.48 -17.57 17.43
N LYS A 333 14.27 -17.82 16.37
CA LYS A 333 13.87 -18.62 15.20
C LYS A 333 13.31 -19.99 15.63
N HIS A 334 12.20 -20.40 15.03
CA HIS A 334 11.48 -21.66 15.29
C HIS A 334 10.88 -21.82 16.70
N SER A 335 10.88 -20.78 17.54
CA SER A 335 10.11 -20.76 18.79
C SER A 335 8.60 -20.76 18.52
N LYS A 336 7.78 -21.06 19.54
CA LYS A 336 6.32 -21.01 19.41
C LYS A 336 5.83 -19.62 18.96
N GLU A 337 6.40 -18.57 19.55
CA GLU A 337 6.11 -17.17 19.18
C GLU A 337 6.50 -16.87 17.73
N TRP A 338 7.65 -17.37 17.28
CA TRP A 338 8.09 -17.22 15.88
C TRP A 338 7.10 -17.86 14.90
N VAL A 339 6.62 -19.08 15.21
CA VAL A 339 5.63 -19.78 14.36
C VAL A 339 4.30 -19.03 14.32
N GLU A 340 3.81 -18.55 15.47
CA GLU A 340 2.57 -17.77 15.55
C GLU A 340 2.66 -16.46 14.75
N LEU A 341 3.77 -15.72 14.92
CA LEU A 341 3.98 -14.46 14.21
C LEU A 341 4.15 -14.67 12.70
N ALA A 342 4.93 -15.68 12.30
CA ALA A 342 5.09 -16.04 10.90
C ALA A 342 3.75 -16.44 10.27
N THR A 343 2.91 -17.19 10.99
CA THR A 343 1.56 -17.57 10.54
C THR A 343 0.67 -16.34 10.33
N GLN A 344 0.70 -15.38 11.26
CA GLN A 344 -0.05 -14.12 11.13
C GLN A 344 0.43 -13.30 9.93
N SER A 345 1.75 -13.17 9.75
CA SER A 345 2.36 -12.45 8.64
C SER A 345 2.05 -13.09 7.28
N ALA A 346 2.16 -14.42 7.18
CA ALA A 346 1.81 -15.18 5.99
C ALA A 346 0.31 -15.05 5.67
N SER A 347 -0.56 -15.11 6.68
CA SER A 347 -2.01 -14.89 6.53
C SER A 347 -2.36 -13.46 6.09
N ALA A 348 -1.50 -12.49 6.39
CA ALA A 348 -1.61 -11.11 5.91
C ALA A 348 -1.10 -10.94 4.46
N GLY A 349 -0.59 -12.00 3.82
CA GLY A 349 -0.16 -12.01 2.43
C GLY A 349 1.34 -11.79 2.21
N ASP A 350 2.19 -11.93 3.24
CA ASP A 350 3.64 -11.82 3.05
C ASP A 350 4.23 -13.13 2.45
N PRO A 351 4.79 -13.07 1.23
CA PRO A 351 5.25 -14.26 0.52
C PRO A 351 6.50 -14.90 1.17
N ASP A 352 7.35 -14.09 1.79
CA ASP A 352 8.60 -14.57 2.42
C ASP A 352 8.34 -15.20 3.79
N SER A 353 7.42 -14.67 4.58
CA SER A 353 6.96 -15.31 5.83
C SER A 353 6.33 -16.68 5.54
N SER A 354 5.56 -16.77 4.45
CA SER A 354 5.00 -18.04 3.97
C SER A 354 6.11 -19.04 3.60
N LEU A 355 7.19 -18.56 2.96
CA LEU A 355 8.34 -19.39 2.62
C LEU A 355 9.08 -19.90 3.86
N GLN A 356 9.29 -19.04 4.84
CA GLN A 356 9.95 -19.42 6.09
C GLN A 356 9.13 -20.45 6.89
N LEU A 357 7.80 -20.29 6.94
CA LEU A 357 6.91 -21.30 7.52
C LEU A 357 6.99 -22.62 6.76
N ALA A 358 7.01 -22.55 5.43
CA ALA A 358 7.17 -23.73 4.60
C ALA A 358 8.43 -24.49 5.00
N PHE A 359 9.60 -23.83 5.04
CA PHE A 359 10.84 -24.50 5.43
C PHE A 359 10.85 -25.02 6.86
N TYR A 360 10.22 -24.33 7.81
CA TYR A 360 10.05 -24.85 9.17
C TYR A 360 9.28 -26.17 9.18
N HIS A 361 8.13 -26.23 8.50
CA HIS A 361 7.29 -27.42 8.46
C HIS A 361 7.89 -28.55 7.61
N LEU A 362 8.47 -28.23 6.45
CA LEU A 362 9.16 -29.21 5.59
C LEU A 362 10.26 -29.96 6.37
N ARG A 363 11.03 -29.26 7.22
CA ARG A 363 12.02 -29.91 8.08
C ARG A 363 11.39 -30.72 9.21
N LYS A 364 10.44 -30.12 9.92
CA LYS A 364 9.76 -30.74 11.06
C LYS A 364 9.05 -32.04 10.68
N ASP A 365 8.44 -32.06 9.50
CA ASP A 365 7.60 -33.14 9.01
C ASP A 365 8.36 -34.15 8.14
N GLY A 366 9.67 -33.94 7.95
CA GLY A 366 10.60 -34.88 7.30
C GLY A 366 10.58 -34.85 5.78
N TRP A 367 10.18 -33.73 5.17
CA TRP A 367 10.32 -33.51 3.72
C TRP A 367 11.76 -33.12 3.33
N ARG A 368 12.50 -32.40 4.20
CA ARG A 368 13.86 -31.92 3.91
C ARG A 368 14.80 -32.05 5.13
N PRO A 369 16.02 -32.61 4.97
CA PRO A 369 16.51 -33.29 3.76
C PRO A 369 15.72 -34.57 3.48
N ALA A 370 15.70 -35.01 2.22
CA ALA A 370 15.03 -36.25 1.84
C ALA A 370 15.81 -37.46 2.39
N GLU A 371 15.27 -38.11 3.43
CA GLU A 371 15.89 -39.31 4.01
C GLU A 371 15.38 -40.56 3.30
N PRO A 372 16.26 -41.47 2.84
CA PRO A 372 15.85 -42.70 2.20
C PRO A 372 15.00 -43.54 3.17
N ASN A 373 13.78 -43.88 2.74
CA ASN A 373 12.78 -44.68 3.46
C ASN A 373 11.97 -43.96 4.56
N ARG A 374 12.08 -42.64 4.70
CA ARG A 374 11.23 -41.87 5.60
C ARG A 374 10.12 -41.16 4.83
N LYS A 375 8.88 -41.57 5.04
CA LYS A 375 7.72 -40.86 4.47
C LYS A 375 7.47 -39.56 5.24
N PRO A 376 7.17 -38.45 4.55
CA PRO A 376 6.77 -37.21 5.20
C PRO A 376 5.48 -37.39 6.01
N ARG A 377 5.36 -36.66 7.11
CA ARG A 377 4.25 -36.82 8.08
C ARG A 377 3.03 -35.97 7.74
N ASP A 378 3.24 -34.77 7.22
CA ASP A 378 2.19 -33.77 7.02
C ASP A 378 2.50 -32.87 5.81
N TRP A 379 1.48 -32.42 5.09
CA TRP A 379 1.57 -31.58 3.90
C TRP A 379 1.63 -30.08 4.21
N THR A 380 1.50 -29.67 5.46
CA THR A 380 1.52 -28.26 5.89
C THR A 380 2.67 -27.46 5.26
N GLY A 381 3.89 -28.01 5.20
CA GLY A 381 5.04 -27.33 4.58
C GLY A 381 4.92 -27.16 3.06
N ILE A 382 4.31 -28.13 2.38
CA ILE A 382 4.02 -28.08 0.93
C ILE A 382 2.97 -27.01 0.64
N GLU A 383 1.91 -26.94 1.46
CA GLU A 383 0.85 -25.94 1.32
C GLU A 383 1.38 -24.52 1.49
N TRP A 384 2.21 -24.27 2.51
CA TRP A 384 2.83 -22.96 2.70
C TRP A 384 3.81 -22.57 1.58
N LEU A 385 4.51 -23.55 0.99
CA LEU A 385 5.38 -23.30 -0.16
C LEU A 385 4.57 -22.88 -1.38
N ALA A 386 3.43 -23.54 -1.63
CA ALA A 386 2.51 -23.17 -2.70
C ALA A 386 1.90 -21.77 -2.48
N VAL A 387 1.50 -21.43 -1.25
CA VAL A 387 1.03 -20.09 -0.88
C VAL A 387 2.12 -19.04 -1.11
N SER A 388 3.35 -19.33 -0.69
CA SER A 388 4.51 -18.47 -0.91
C SER A 388 4.77 -18.21 -2.39
N ALA A 389 4.66 -19.23 -3.24
CA ALA A 389 4.80 -19.10 -4.68
C ALA A 389 3.69 -18.22 -5.28
N ALA A 390 2.43 -18.47 -4.94
CA ALA A 390 1.29 -17.71 -5.44
C ALA A 390 1.33 -16.23 -5.03
N LEU A 391 1.79 -15.93 -3.81
CA LEU A 391 1.91 -14.56 -3.30
C LEU A 391 3.10 -13.78 -3.89
N SER A 392 4.02 -14.44 -4.60
CA SER A 392 5.17 -13.77 -5.25
C SER A 392 4.82 -12.97 -6.50
N ALA A 393 3.58 -13.03 -7.00
CA ALA A 393 3.10 -12.18 -8.10
C ALA A 393 3.12 -10.70 -7.65
N PRO A 394 4.16 -9.92 -8.00
CA PRO A 394 4.46 -9.63 -9.41
C PRO A 394 5.88 -10.03 -9.90
N GLU A 395 6.70 -10.67 -9.08
CA GLU A 395 8.05 -11.12 -9.46
C GLU A 395 7.98 -12.51 -10.10
N THR A 396 7.85 -12.53 -11.44
CA THR A 396 7.68 -13.78 -12.23
C THR A 396 8.77 -14.79 -11.92
N ASP A 397 10.04 -14.37 -11.82
CA ASP A 397 11.18 -15.25 -11.54
C ASP A 397 11.11 -15.88 -10.15
N SER A 398 10.72 -15.10 -9.13
CA SER A 398 10.57 -15.56 -7.75
C SER A 398 9.42 -16.56 -7.63
N MET A 399 8.29 -16.26 -8.27
CA MET A 399 7.16 -17.18 -8.36
C MET A 399 7.55 -18.48 -9.09
N ALA A 400 8.22 -18.36 -10.23
CA ALA A 400 8.65 -19.50 -11.03
C ALA A 400 9.58 -20.42 -10.24
N ALA A 401 10.61 -19.86 -9.61
CA ALA A 401 11.58 -20.60 -8.82
C ALA A 401 10.93 -21.36 -7.65
N ARG A 402 9.94 -20.75 -6.98
CA ARG A 402 9.22 -21.40 -5.87
C ARG A 402 8.32 -22.54 -6.35
N TYR A 403 7.62 -22.38 -7.48
CA TYR A 403 6.85 -23.48 -8.08
C TYR A 403 7.73 -24.62 -8.60
N LEU A 404 8.88 -24.31 -9.20
CA LEU A 404 9.87 -25.31 -9.60
C LEU A 404 10.40 -26.07 -8.38
N GLY A 405 10.81 -25.37 -7.33
CA GLY A 405 11.28 -25.98 -6.09
C GLY A 405 10.24 -26.89 -5.43
N LEU A 406 8.97 -26.47 -5.44
CA LEU A 406 7.83 -27.28 -4.99
C LEU A 406 7.67 -28.57 -5.82
N ALA A 407 7.70 -28.47 -7.14
CA ALA A 407 7.59 -29.62 -8.02
C ALA A 407 8.76 -30.59 -7.79
N HIS A 408 10.00 -30.11 -7.79
CA HIS A 408 11.18 -30.95 -7.53
C HIS A 408 11.09 -31.68 -6.18
N LEU A 409 10.65 -31.00 -5.13
CA LEU A 409 10.46 -31.62 -3.82
C LEU A 409 9.42 -32.75 -3.87
N LEU A 410 8.27 -32.53 -4.52
CA LEU A 410 7.24 -33.56 -4.65
C LEU A 410 7.75 -34.77 -5.43
N ARG A 411 8.55 -34.55 -6.48
CA ARG A 411 9.18 -35.61 -7.28
C ARG A 411 10.10 -36.49 -6.46
N GLU A 412 11.00 -35.90 -5.68
CA GLU A 412 11.96 -36.65 -4.84
C GLU A 412 11.24 -37.60 -3.86
N HIS A 413 10.04 -37.22 -3.44
CA HIS A 413 9.17 -38.02 -2.56
C HIS A 413 8.15 -38.90 -3.31
N ARG A 414 8.26 -39.01 -4.65
CA ARG A 414 7.42 -39.83 -5.54
C ARG A 414 5.97 -39.36 -5.71
N TYR A 415 5.71 -38.06 -5.54
CA TYR A 415 4.43 -37.38 -5.82
C TYR A 415 4.50 -36.65 -7.17
N VAL A 416 4.74 -37.42 -8.23
CA VAL A 416 4.98 -36.89 -9.57
C VAL A 416 3.75 -36.17 -10.13
N ASP A 417 2.57 -36.78 -10.04
CA ASP A 417 1.34 -36.23 -10.59
C ASP A 417 0.95 -34.89 -9.92
N GLU A 418 1.14 -34.81 -8.60
CA GLU A 418 0.95 -33.57 -7.85
C GLU A 418 1.97 -32.50 -8.25
N GLY A 419 3.23 -32.88 -8.45
CA GLY A 419 4.28 -31.97 -8.95
C GLY A 419 3.92 -31.36 -10.30
N THR A 420 3.50 -32.18 -11.26
CA THR A 420 3.06 -31.73 -12.59
C THR A 420 1.87 -30.78 -12.52
N SER A 421 0.89 -31.10 -11.66
CA SER A 421 -0.30 -30.26 -11.45
C SER A 421 0.04 -28.85 -10.94
N TRP A 422 1.06 -28.72 -10.08
CA TRP A 422 1.53 -27.41 -9.60
C TRP A 422 2.24 -26.60 -10.68
N ILE A 423 2.92 -27.25 -11.62
CA ILE A 423 3.51 -26.58 -12.77
C ILE A 423 2.43 -26.06 -13.72
N ASP A 424 1.35 -26.82 -13.95
CA ASP A 424 0.21 -26.34 -14.74
C ASP A 424 -0.46 -25.13 -14.08
N PHE A 425 -0.64 -25.17 -12.76
CA PHE A 425 -1.15 -24.05 -11.99
C PHE A 425 -0.24 -22.81 -12.07
N ALA A 426 1.08 -22.99 -12.06
CA ALA A 426 2.03 -21.89 -12.23
C ALA A 426 1.88 -21.19 -13.59
N LYS A 427 1.73 -21.97 -14.67
CA LYS A 427 1.49 -21.44 -16.02
C LYS A 427 0.18 -20.65 -16.11
N GLU A 428 -0.89 -21.18 -15.53
CA GLU A 428 -2.21 -20.52 -15.49
C GLU A 428 -2.12 -19.19 -14.73
N ASN A 429 -1.53 -19.20 -13.53
CA ASN A 429 -1.35 -17.98 -12.73
C ASN A 429 -0.53 -16.91 -13.47
N MET A 430 0.55 -17.29 -14.14
CA MET A 430 1.37 -16.35 -14.93
C MET A 430 0.59 -15.77 -16.11
N GLY A 431 -0.17 -16.60 -16.82
CA GLY A 431 -0.99 -16.20 -17.95
C GLY A 431 -2.13 -15.26 -17.56
N GLU A 432 -2.89 -15.60 -16.52
CA GLU A 432 -4.00 -14.77 -16.04
C GLU A 432 -3.54 -13.41 -15.48
N ALA A 433 -2.37 -13.39 -14.83
CA ALA A 433 -1.79 -12.18 -14.29
C ALA A 433 -1.04 -11.32 -15.33
N GLY A 434 -0.84 -11.84 -16.55
CA GLY A 434 -0.09 -11.17 -17.62
C GLY A 434 1.39 -10.96 -17.26
N LEU A 435 1.96 -11.86 -16.45
CA LEU A 435 3.31 -11.73 -15.88
C LEU A 435 4.42 -12.34 -16.74
N ASP A 436 4.07 -13.09 -17.78
CA ASP A 436 4.99 -13.70 -18.76
C ASP A 436 4.56 -13.36 -20.19
N PRO A 437 4.66 -12.08 -20.61
CA PRO A 437 4.15 -11.63 -21.92
C PRO A 437 4.85 -12.29 -23.11
N ASP A 438 6.11 -12.69 -22.92
CA ASP A 438 6.95 -13.33 -23.95
C ASP A 438 6.87 -14.87 -23.91
N ASN A 439 6.02 -15.44 -23.04
CA ASN A 439 5.85 -16.89 -22.80
C ASN A 439 7.15 -17.64 -22.44
N THR A 440 8.17 -16.94 -21.97
CA THR A 440 9.48 -17.50 -21.63
C THR A 440 9.40 -18.57 -20.55
N TRP A 441 8.71 -18.27 -19.45
CA TRP A 441 8.52 -19.18 -18.33
C TRP A 441 7.52 -20.27 -18.68
N HIS A 442 6.46 -19.94 -19.43
CA HIS A 442 5.50 -20.90 -19.95
C HIS A 442 6.18 -22.00 -20.80
N HIS A 443 7.09 -21.61 -21.70
CA HIS A 443 7.88 -22.54 -22.50
C HIS A 443 8.84 -23.35 -21.62
N TYR A 444 9.57 -22.71 -20.71
CA TYR A 444 10.47 -23.41 -19.80
C TYR A 444 9.76 -24.49 -18.97
N PHE A 445 8.61 -24.16 -18.37
CA PHE A 445 7.79 -25.12 -17.63
C PHE A 445 7.27 -26.27 -18.50
N SER A 446 6.98 -26.00 -19.77
CA SER A 446 6.54 -27.02 -20.73
C SER A 446 7.68 -27.97 -21.10
N GLU A 447 8.86 -27.44 -21.38
CA GLU A 447 10.07 -28.26 -21.59
C GLU A 447 10.40 -29.09 -20.35
N PHE A 448 10.26 -28.49 -19.17
CA PHE A 448 10.49 -29.15 -17.90
C PHE A 448 9.52 -30.32 -17.66
N GLN A 449 8.21 -30.15 -17.92
CA GLN A 449 7.23 -31.24 -17.86
C GLN A 449 7.49 -32.33 -18.91
N GLN A 450 7.91 -31.96 -20.13
CA GLN A 450 8.26 -32.95 -21.16
C GLN A 450 9.48 -33.77 -20.78
N ALA A 451 10.52 -33.13 -20.22
CA ALA A 451 11.67 -33.82 -19.66
C ALA A 451 11.26 -34.72 -18.48
N TRP A 452 10.23 -34.31 -17.72
CA TRP A 452 9.67 -35.08 -16.61
C TRP A 452 9.01 -36.40 -17.03
N GLU A 453 8.42 -36.47 -18.23
CA GLU A 453 7.81 -37.67 -18.82
C GLU A 453 8.82 -38.53 -19.64
N GLY A 454 10.03 -38.02 -19.87
CA GLY A 454 11.08 -38.65 -20.67
C GLY A 454 12.04 -39.57 -19.90
N THR A 455 13.21 -39.86 -20.49
CA THR A 455 14.28 -40.66 -19.86
C THR A 455 15.11 -39.85 -18.87
N ASP A 456 15.75 -40.49 -17.88
CA ASP A 456 16.61 -39.82 -16.88
C ASP A 456 17.72 -38.94 -17.51
N GLU A 457 18.18 -39.24 -18.73
CA GLU A 457 19.15 -38.41 -19.45
C GLU A 457 18.59 -37.05 -19.92
N SER A 458 17.30 -36.97 -20.24
CA SER A 458 16.64 -35.72 -20.64
C SER A 458 16.49 -34.75 -19.45
N LEU A 459 16.49 -35.28 -18.23
CA LEU A 459 16.40 -34.53 -16.98
C LEU A 459 17.73 -33.98 -16.49
N LYS A 460 18.87 -34.53 -16.94
CA LYS A 460 20.22 -34.03 -16.55
C LYS A 460 20.43 -32.53 -16.84
N LYS A 461 19.71 -31.97 -17.82
CA LYS A 461 19.72 -30.53 -18.14
C LYS A 461 19.01 -29.68 -17.07
N TYR A 462 18.09 -30.27 -16.33
CA TYR A 462 17.26 -29.65 -15.29
C TYR A 462 17.52 -30.23 -13.89
N GLU A 463 18.51 -31.13 -13.75
CA GLU A 463 19.01 -31.70 -12.49
C GLU A 463 19.75 -30.62 -11.69
N LYS A 464 18.98 -29.72 -11.08
CA LYS A 464 19.36 -29.21 -9.77
C LYS A 464 18.52 -29.99 -8.77
N SER A 465 19.13 -30.48 -7.68
CA SER A 465 18.37 -31.14 -6.62
C SER A 465 17.34 -30.16 -6.03
N SER A 466 16.27 -30.67 -5.41
CA SER A 466 15.34 -29.78 -4.69
C SER A 466 16.10 -28.97 -3.63
N GLU A 467 17.20 -29.50 -3.09
CA GLU A 467 18.08 -28.78 -2.16
C GLU A 467 18.82 -27.60 -2.80
N GLU A 468 19.19 -27.67 -4.07
CA GLU A 468 19.83 -26.56 -4.79
C GLU A 468 18.83 -25.46 -5.13
N PHE A 469 17.63 -25.81 -5.61
CA PHE A 469 16.57 -24.83 -5.89
C PHE A 469 16.04 -24.19 -4.60
N LEU A 470 15.70 -24.99 -3.60
CA LEU A 470 15.19 -24.50 -2.32
C LEU A 470 16.28 -23.86 -1.46
N GLY A 471 17.55 -24.27 -1.62
CA GLY A 471 18.69 -23.64 -0.97
C GLY A 471 19.02 -22.25 -1.49
N GLN A 472 18.65 -21.93 -2.74
CA GLN A 472 18.73 -20.57 -3.29
C GLN A 472 17.60 -19.65 -2.81
N LEU A 473 16.53 -20.23 -2.27
CA LEU A 473 15.34 -19.52 -1.79
C LEU A 473 15.36 -19.28 -0.26
N GLU A 474 16.26 -19.94 0.46
CA GLU A 474 16.44 -19.81 1.92
C GLU A 474 17.49 -18.77 2.29
#